data_AF-A0A3N0XZY5-F1
#
_entry.id   AF-A0A3N0XZY5-F1
#
_cell.length_a   1.000
_cell.length_b   1.000
_cell.length_c   1.000
_cell.angle_alpha   90.00
_cell.angle_beta   90.00
_cell.angle_gamma   90.00
#
_symmetry.space_group_name_H-M   'P 1'
#
loop_
_entity.id
_entity.type
_entity.pdbx_description
1 polymer ?
#
loop_
_entity_poly.entity_id
_entity_poly.type
_entity_poly.pdbx_seq_one_letter_code
_entity_poly.pdbx_strand_id
1 'polypeptide(L)'
;MRLIEFHCTGAVLCFLLFSATGAQPLSILKIVEGLQSASQTYPTPLYSFSLCMEITNRVFNDYLLNKNSPQYKRMYAEVSGVLDMAFNCSDCDTRETYRGVSNMQFRGEPLMANCTIDFQTVFINHVVVKYLFLRAIDNNNKTQLNGLALNRQYTAGRAGSTACRDVRDEPSEMITTTPL
;
A
#
# COMPACT_ATOMS: atom_id res chain seq x y z
N MET A 1 -57.56 18.21 -34.80
CA MET A 1 -57.27 19.46 -34.06
C MET A 1 -57.66 19.22 -32.61
N ARG A 2 -56.66 19.03 -31.71
CA ARG A 2 -56.75 18.86 -30.23
C ARG A 2 -57.64 17.67 -29.76
N LEU A 3 -57.42 16.98 -28.64
CA LEU A 3 -56.50 16.99 -27.51
C LEU A 3 -56.60 15.56 -26.90
N ILE A 4 -55.61 15.11 -26.15
CA ILE A 4 -55.72 14.48 -24.81
C ILE A 4 -54.41 13.72 -24.53
N GLU A 5 -53.83 14.07 -23.38
CA GLU A 5 -52.60 13.56 -22.81
C GLU A 5 -52.67 12.08 -22.46
N PHE A 6 -51.53 11.39 -22.50
CA PHE A 6 -51.32 10.19 -21.70
C PHE A 6 -49.87 10.13 -21.19
N HIS A 7 -49.76 10.16 -19.87
CA HIS A 7 -48.58 9.75 -19.11
C HIS A 7 -48.15 8.34 -19.51
N CYS A 8 -46.84 8.12 -19.72
CA CYS A 8 -46.31 6.77 -19.91
C CYS A 8 -45.17 6.49 -18.92
N THR A 9 -45.55 5.74 -17.89
CA THR A 9 -44.73 4.88 -17.04
C THR A 9 -43.93 3.86 -17.86
N GLY A 10 -42.66 3.65 -17.48
CA GLY A 10 -42.01 2.34 -17.55
C GLY A 10 -41.47 1.86 -18.91
N ALA A 11 -40.15 1.95 -19.04
CA ALA A 11 -39.24 1.09 -19.82
C ALA A 11 -39.63 0.73 -21.26
N VAL A 12 -39.01 1.41 -22.24
CA VAL A 12 -38.71 0.79 -23.54
C VAL A 12 -37.25 1.05 -23.91
N LEU A 13 -36.53 -0.05 -23.92
CA LEU A 13 -35.22 -0.26 -24.52
C LEU A 13 -35.29 0.10 -26.02
N CYS A 14 -34.54 1.10 -26.47
CA CYS A 14 -34.31 1.35 -27.90
C CYS A 14 -32.81 1.21 -28.18
N PHE A 15 -32.39 -0.01 -28.57
CA PHE A 15 -31.22 -0.19 -29.44
C PHE A 15 -31.72 -0.23 -30.87
N LEU A 16 -31.14 0.59 -31.76
CA LEU A 16 -30.78 0.36 -33.17
C LEU A 16 -30.42 1.75 -33.76
N LEU A 17 -29.46 2.03 -34.65
CA LEU A 17 -28.31 1.37 -35.27
C LEU A 17 -27.45 2.49 -35.92
N PHE A 18 -26.18 2.19 -36.18
CA PHE A 18 -25.10 3.07 -36.66
C PHE A 18 -25.33 3.77 -38.01
N SER A 19 -24.75 4.98 -38.20
CA SER A 19 -23.61 5.16 -39.13
C SER A 19 -23.03 6.60 -39.22
N ALA A 20 -21.69 6.61 -39.31
CA ALA A 20 -20.79 7.54 -39.98
C ALA A 20 -20.35 8.88 -39.35
N THR A 21 -19.01 8.97 -39.23
CA THR A 21 -18.12 10.15 -39.24
C THR A 21 -17.72 10.77 -37.90
N GLY A 22 -16.49 10.45 -37.49
CA GLY A 22 -15.60 11.39 -36.80
C GLY A 22 -15.60 11.38 -35.28
N ALA A 23 -15.48 10.22 -34.61
CA ALA A 23 -15.17 10.21 -33.19
C ALA A 23 -13.66 10.46 -32.97
N GLN A 24 -13.31 11.68 -32.61
CA GLN A 24 -12.00 12.01 -32.03
C GLN A 24 -11.76 11.14 -30.78
N PRO A 25 -10.59 10.52 -30.58
CA PRO A 25 -10.32 9.74 -29.37
C PRO A 25 -9.98 10.69 -28.22
N LEU A 26 -10.96 11.43 -27.70
CA LEU A 26 -10.75 12.50 -26.72
C LEU A 26 -11.15 12.16 -25.27
N SER A 27 -11.37 10.88 -24.93
CA SER A 27 -11.86 10.55 -23.58
C SER A 27 -11.11 9.46 -22.83
N ILE A 28 -10.09 8.80 -23.41
CA ILE A 28 -9.25 7.87 -22.64
C ILE A 28 -7.97 8.55 -22.14
N LEU A 29 -7.31 9.38 -22.96
CA LEU A 29 -6.08 10.06 -22.54
C LEU A 29 -6.28 10.97 -21.32
N LYS A 30 -7.41 11.72 -21.27
CA LYS A 30 -7.74 12.59 -20.14
C LYS A 30 -8.03 11.85 -18.83
N ILE A 31 -8.49 10.59 -18.90
CA ILE A 31 -8.70 9.75 -17.70
C ILE A 31 -7.34 9.24 -17.20
N VAL A 32 -6.42 8.92 -18.11
CA VAL A 32 -5.06 8.47 -17.75
C VAL A 32 -4.22 9.64 -17.21
N GLU A 33 -4.39 10.86 -17.72
CA GLU A 33 -3.74 12.07 -17.20
C GLU A 33 -4.21 12.46 -15.79
N GLY A 34 -5.46 12.13 -15.41
CA GLY A 34 -5.96 12.34 -14.05
C GLY A 34 -5.51 11.30 -13.02
N LEU A 35 -4.95 10.17 -13.46
CA LEU A 35 -4.40 9.10 -12.61
C LEU A 35 -2.90 9.24 -12.36
N GLN A 36 -2.21 10.13 -13.08
CA GLN A 36 -0.90 10.61 -12.67
C GLN A 36 -1.11 11.54 -11.47
N SER A 37 -1.20 10.91 -10.30
CA SER A 37 -1.05 11.59 -9.01
C SER A 37 0.09 12.58 -9.16
N ALA A 38 -0.21 13.87 -9.03
CA ALA A 38 0.81 14.90 -9.01
C ALA A 38 1.93 14.43 -8.08
N SER A 39 3.17 14.43 -8.56
CA SER A 39 4.33 14.10 -7.73
C SER A 39 4.31 15.08 -6.56
N GLN A 40 3.84 14.62 -5.39
CA GLN A 40 3.82 15.45 -4.21
C GLN A 40 5.28 15.61 -3.78
N THR A 41 5.85 16.77 -4.10
CA THR A 41 7.17 17.15 -3.62
C THR A 41 7.00 17.59 -2.19
N TYR A 42 7.42 16.73 -1.29
CA TYR A 42 7.33 16.99 0.13
C TYR A 42 8.71 17.40 0.69
N PRO A 43 8.77 18.26 1.72
CA PRO A 43 10.03 18.77 2.27
C PRO A 43 10.85 17.67 2.95
N THR A 44 12.14 17.58 2.63
CA THR A 44 13.11 16.71 3.31
C THR A 44 13.19 17.04 4.80
N PRO A 45 13.51 16.06 5.68
CA PRO A 45 14.09 14.74 5.40
C PRO A 45 13.06 13.60 5.32
N LEU A 46 13.46 12.51 4.65
CA LEU A 46 12.76 11.23 4.65
C LEU A 46 13.40 10.31 5.71
N TYR A 47 12.57 9.67 6.52
CA TYR A 47 12.97 8.78 7.61
C TYR A 47 12.50 7.37 7.31
N SER A 48 13.44 6.42 7.31
CA SER A 48 13.17 5.02 6.97
C SER A 48 13.29 4.15 8.21
N PHE A 49 12.31 3.27 8.43
CA PHE A 49 12.28 2.36 9.57
C PHE A 49 12.15 0.93 9.10
N SER A 50 12.84 0.02 9.80
CA SER A 50 12.68 -1.41 9.60
C SER A 50 11.45 -1.93 10.35
N LEU A 51 10.60 -2.68 9.67
CA LEU A 51 9.45 -3.35 10.27
C LEU A 51 9.36 -4.77 9.73
N CYS A 52 9.26 -5.73 10.65
CA CYS A 52 9.17 -7.13 10.28
C CYS A 52 7.88 -7.78 10.73
N MET A 53 7.43 -8.71 9.91
CA MET A 53 6.24 -9.50 10.16
C MET A 53 6.45 -10.95 9.75
N GLU A 54 5.89 -11.85 10.53
CA GLU A 54 5.76 -13.26 10.20
C GLU A 54 4.33 -13.49 9.68
N ILE A 55 4.23 -14.08 8.50
CA ILE A 55 2.96 -14.36 7.80
C ILE A 55 2.66 -15.84 7.98
N THR A 56 1.57 -16.16 8.68
CA THR A 56 1.27 -17.54 9.12
C THR A 56 0.32 -18.30 8.20
N ASN A 57 -0.42 -17.59 7.32
CA ASN A 57 -1.36 -18.18 6.35
C ASN A 57 -0.81 -18.23 4.92
N ARG A 58 0.51 -18.21 4.77
CA ARG A 58 1.24 -18.30 3.50
C ARG A 58 2.49 -19.14 3.71
N VAL A 59 2.87 -19.87 2.67
CA VAL A 59 4.08 -20.71 2.67
C VAL A 59 5.16 -19.98 1.88
N PHE A 60 6.40 -20.05 2.36
CA PHE A 60 7.53 -19.49 1.63
C PHE A 60 7.73 -20.25 0.31
N ASN A 61 8.17 -19.52 -0.72
CA ASN A 61 8.50 -20.06 -2.02
C ASN A 61 9.70 -19.29 -2.56
N ASP A 62 10.67 -19.98 -3.16
CA ASP A 62 11.88 -19.38 -3.73
C ASP A 62 11.60 -18.30 -4.79
N TYR A 63 10.43 -18.32 -5.44
CA TYR A 63 10.02 -17.21 -6.31
C TYR A 63 9.95 -15.87 -5.56
N LEU A 64 9.75 -15.88 -4.24
CA LEU A 64 9.78 -14.69 -3.37
C LEU A 64 11.19 -14.13 -3.17
N LEU A 65 12.25 -14.81 -3.63
CA LEU A 65 13.61 -14.27 -3.68
C LEU A 65 13.87 -13.46 -4.96
N ASN A 66 13.03 -13.61 -5.98
CA ASN A 66 13.16 -12.92 -7.25
C ASN A 66 12.16 -11.75 -7.35
N LYS A 67 12.64 -10.51 -7.25
CA LYS A 67 11.82 -9.29 -7.34
C LYS A 67 10.99 -9.16 -8.63
N ASN A 68 11.41 -9.84 -9.70
CA ASN A 68 10.71 -9.81 -10.99
C ASN A 68 9.61 -10.88 -11.10
N SER A 69 9.55 -11.84 -10.18
CA SER A 69 8.55 -12.91 -10.24
C SER A 69 7.14 -12.37 -9.96
N PRO A 70 6.11 -12.97 -10.59
CA PRO A 70 4.72 -12.66 -10.26
C PRO A 70 4.39 -12.88 -8.78
N GLN A 71 4.98 -13.91 -8.16
CA GLN A 71 4.76 -14.28 -6.77
C GLN A 71 5.31 -13.22 -5.82
N TYR A 72 6.53 -12.72 -6.07
CA TYR A 72 7.10 -11.61 -5.31
C TYR A 72 6.23 -10.37 -5.42
N LYS A 73 5.86 -9.97 -6.65
CA LYS A 73 5.06 -8.75 -6.88
C LYS A 73 3.71 -8.82 -6.20
N ARG A 74 3.06 -9.99 -6.25
CA ARG A 74 1.79 -10.23 -5.56
C ARG A 74 1.95 -10.15 -4.04
N MET A 75 2.92 -10.86 -3.45
CA MET A 75 3.16 -10.81 -2.01
C MET A 75 3.57 -9.42 -1.54
N TYR A 76 4.36 -8.70 -2.34
CA TYR A 76 4.74 -7.31 -2.09
C TYR A 76 3.50 -6.41 -2.02
N ALA A 77 2.55 -6.56 -2.96
CA ALA A 77 1.31 -5.81 -2.95
C ALA A 77 0.42 -6.18 -1.75
N GLU A 78 0.34 -7.47 -1.40
CA GLU A 78 -0.40 -7.94 -0.23
C GLU A 78 0.18 -7.35 1.07
N VAL A 79 1.52 -7.39 1.26
CA VAL A 79 2.19 -6.81 2.43
C VAL A 79 2.16 -5.28 2.44
N SER A 80 2.31 -4.62 1.29
CA SER A 80 2.18 -3.17 1.20
C SER A 80 0.77 -2.72 1.59
N GLY A 81 -0.26 -3.46 1.16
CA GLY A 81 -1.64 -3.17 1.56
C GLY A 81 -1.90 -3.36 3.06
N VAL A 82 -1.18 -4.28 3.74
CA VAL A 82 -1.19 -4.36 5.21
C VAL A 82 -0.64 -3.07 5.83
N LEU A 83 0.48 -2.57 5.30
CA LEU A 83 1.13 -1.36 5.79
C LEU A 83 0.30 -0.10 5.49
N ASP A 84 -0.36 -0.03 4.34
CA ASP A 84 -1.32 1.03 4.02
C ASP A 84 -2.50 1.04 4.99
N MET A 85 -3.05 -0.14 5.35
CA MET A 85 -4.10 -0.21 6.37
C MET A 85 -3.63 0.23 7.76
N ALA A 86 -2.34 0.08 8.05
CA ALA A 86 -1.76 0.46 9.34
C ALA A 86 -1.37 1.93 9.42
N PHE A 87 -0.92 2.54 8.32
CA PHE A 87 -0.29 3.87 8.33
C PHE A 87 -0.95 4.90 7.40
N ASN A 88 -1.68 4.44 6.39
CA ASN A 88 -2.33 5.28 5.38
C ASN A 88 -3.87 5.20 5.47
N CYS A 89 -4.41 4.71 6.59
CA CYS A 89 -5.85 4.69 6.80
C CYS A 89 -6.42 6.11 6.93
N SER A 90 -7.71 6.29 6.65
CA SER A 90 -8.37 7.61 6.68
C SER A 90 -8.18 8.34 8.02
N ASP A 91 -8.11 7.58 9.11
CA ASP A 91 -8.10 8.07 10.48
C ASP A 91 -6.72 7.89 11.14
N CYS A 92 -5.69 7.56 10.35
CA CYS A 92 -4.33 7.36 10.81
C CYS A 92 -3.61 8.71 10.95
N ASP A 93 -3.06 9.01 12.12
CA ASP A 93 -2.23 10.22 12.34
C ASP A 93 -1.01 10.28 11.39
N THR A 94 -0.59 9.12 10.88
CA THR A 94 0.52 8.98 9.94
C THR A 94 0.14 9.21 8.48
N ARG A 95 -1.14 9.33 8.12
CA ARG A 95 -1.60 9.36 6.71
C ARG A 95 -0.89 10.41 5.86
N GLU A 96 -0.73 11.62 6.41
CA GLU A 96 -0.09 12.74 5.71
C GLU A 96 1.44 12.62 5.62
N THR A 97 2.06 11.73 6.42
CA THR A 97 3.52 11.60 6.53
C THR A 97 4.05 10.27 6.02
N TYR A 98 3.24 9.22 5.95
CA TYR A 98 3.62 7.92 5.40
C TYR A 98 3.90 8.02 3.89
N ARG A 99 4.99 7.41 3.43
CA ARG A 99 5.45 7.46 2.02
C ARG A 99 5.54 6.09 1.37
N GLY A 100 5.04 5.05 2.03
CA GLY A 100 5.01 3.70 1.49
C GLY A 100 6.20 2.86 1.91
N VAL A 101 6.39 1.78 1.15
CA VAL A 101 7.46 0.80 1.32
C VAL A 101 8.57 1.11 0.31
N SER A 102 9.78 1.37 0.80
CA SER A 102 10.96 1.59 -0.06
C SER A 102 11.73 0.32 -0.36
N ASN A 103 11.67 -0.66 0.54
CA ASN A 103 12.28 -1.97 0.32
C ASN A 103 11.49 -3.07 1.02
N MET A 104 11.53 -4.27 0.45
CA MET A 104 10.96 -5.47 1.06
C MET A 104 11.81 -6.69 0.71
N GLN A 105 12.02 -7.55 1.69
CA GLN A 105 12.70 -8.84 1.52
C GLN A 105 11.88 -9.93 2.18
N PHE A 106 11.62 -11.00 1.44
CA PHE A 106 10.99 -12.21 1.98
C PHE A 106 12.06 -13.22 2.40
N ARG A 107 11.82 -13.92 3.51
CA ARG A 107 12.71 -14.98 4.02
C ARG A 107 11.92 -16.21 4.43
N GLY A 108 12.60 -17.35 4.41
CA GLY A 108 12.01 -18.68 4.51
C GLY A 108 11.81 -19.22 5.92
N GLU A 109 11.01 -20.29 5.91
CA GLU A 109 10.15 -20.91 6.93
C GLU A 109 10.44 -20.64 8.43
N PRO A 110 9.53 -19.92 9.14
CA PRO A 110 8.25 -19.36 8.68
C PRO A 110 8.43 -18.25 7.63
N LEU A 111 7.38 -17.94 6.85
CA LEU A 111 7.46 -16.82 5.89
C LEU A 111 7.58 -15.49 6.63
N MET A 112 8.72 -14.83 6.47
CA MET A 112 8.99 -13.50 7.04
C MET A 112 9.01 -12.45 5.94
N ALA A 113 8.45 -11.27 6.22
CA ALA A 113 8.62 -10.08 5.41
C ALA A 113 9.35 -9.01 6.23
N ASN A 114 10.52 -8.60 5.74
CA ASN A 114 11.30 -7.51 6.30
C ASN A 114 11.10 -6.28 5.40
N CYS A 115 10.43 -5.27 5.93
CA CYS A 115 10.06 -4.08 5.19
C CYS A 115 10.90 -2.90 5.67
N THR A 116 11.28 -2.04 4.73
CA THR A 116 11.73 -0.67 5.02
C THR A 116 10.58 0.24 4.62
N ILE A 117 10.08 1.00 5.57
CA ILE A 117 8.97 1.92 5.39
C ILE A 117 9.40 3.35 5.65
N ASP A 118 8.89 4.26 4.83
CA ASP A 118 9.34 5.63 4.82
C ASP A 118 8.27 6.57 5.37
N PHE A 119 8.71 7.54 6.16
CA PHE A 119 7.89 8.62 6.67
C PHE A 119 8.61 9.95 6.46
N GLN A 120 7.81 10.98 6.28
CA GLN A 120 8.30 12.33 6.08
C GLN A 120 7.93 13.21 7.25
N THR A 121 8.52 12.87 8.39
CA THR A 121 8.32 13.59 9.64
C THR A 121 9.45 13.25 10.60
N VAL A 122 9.87 14.25 11.38
CA VAL A 122 10.84 14.08 12.46
C VAL A 122 10.17 13.57 13.75
N PHE A 123 8.84 13.55 13.80
CA PHE A 123 8.06 13.24 15.01
C PHE A 123 7.72 11.75 15.17
N ILE A 124 8.30 10.89 14.35
CA ILE A 124 8.10 9.44 14.40
C ILE A 124 9.43 8.73 14.64
N ASN A 125 9.38 7.62 15.37
CA ASN A 125 10.53 6.75 15.62
C ASN A 125 10.10 5.28 15.54
N HIS A 126 11.07 4.36 15.57
CA HIS A 126 10.82 2.92 15.44
C HIS A 126 9.85 2.36 16.50
N VAL A 127 9.83 2.91 17.73
CA VAL A 127 8.90 2.48 18.80
C VAL A 127 7.47 2.83 18.43
N VAL A 128 7.24 4.06 17.96
CA VAL A 128 5.91 4.53 17.53
C VAL A 128 5.44 3.74 16.31
N VAL A 129 6.30 3.55 15.31
CA VAL A 129 6.00 2.74 14.11
C VAL A 129 5.54 1.34 14.50
N LYS A 130 6.31 0.65 15.34
CA LYS A 130 5.98 -0.69 15.81
C LYS A 130 4.68 -0.73 16.61
N TYR A 131 4.46 0.24 17.50
CA TYR A 131 3.22 0.35 18.27
C TYR A 131 1.99 0.53 17.38
N LEU A 132 2.04 1.47 16.43
CA LEU A 132 0.94 1.74 15.51
C LEU A 132 0.61 0.52 14.64
N PHE A 133 1.63 -0.19 14.16
CA PHE A 133 1.43 -1.43 13.42
C PHE A 133 0.76 -2.53 14.26
N LEU A 134 1.23 -2.77 15.49
CA LEU A 134 0.62 -3.75 16.40
C LEU A 134 -0.83 -3.38 16.73
N ARG A 135 -1.11 -2.08 16.93
CA ARG A 135 -2.47 -1.57 17.15
C ARG A 135 -3.36 -1.80 15.91
N ALA A 136 -2.83 -1.63 14.70
CA ALA A 136 -3.57 -1.89 13.48
C ALA A 136 -3.93 -3.38 13.31
N ILE A 137 -3.05 -4.29 13.73
CA ILE A 137 -3.34 -5.73 13.79
C ILE A 137 -4.48 -6.00 14.78
N ASP A 138 -4.43 -5.42 15.98
CA ASP A 138 -5.42 -5.66 17.05
C ASP A 138 -6.80 -5.09 16.70
N ASN A 139 -6.85 -3.89 16.13
CA ASN A 139 -8.10 -3.16 15.87
C ASN A 139 -8.96 -3.77 14.76
N ASN A 140 -8.37 -4.55 13.84
CA ASN A 140 -9.09 -4.94 12.64
C ASN A 140 -10.19 -5.99 12.86
N ASN A 141 -10.36 -6.52 14.09
CA ASN A 141 -11.35 -7.56 14.47
C ASN A 141 -11.44 -8.72 13.46
N LYS A 142 -10.38 -8.90 12.67
CA LYS A 142 -10.23 -9.84 11.58
C LYS A 142 -8.98 -10.60 11.93
N THR A 143 -9.06 -11.92 11.82
CA THR A 143 -7.91 -12.82 11.93
C THR A 143 -6.82 -12.52 10.88
N GLN A 144 -7.11 -11.63 9.93
CA GLN A 144 -6.27 -11.27 8.81
C GLN A 144 -6.36 -9.77 8.47
N LEU A 145 -5.22 -9.16 8.17
CA LEU A 145 -5.11 -7.81 7.62
C LEU A 145 -4.74 -7.95 6.14
N ASN A 146 -5.51 -7.34 5.24
CA ASN A 146 -5.37 -7.55 3.79
C ASN A 146 -5.32 -9.03 3.33
N GLY A 147 -6.05 -9.92 4.04
CA GLY A 147 -6.02 -11.37 3.75
C GLY A 147 -4.75 -12.10 4.22
N LEU A 148 -3.87 -11.43 4.98
CA LEU A 148 -2.68 -12.00 5.61
C LEU A 148 -2.89 -12.16 7.12
N ALA A 149 -2.62 -13.35 7.64
CA ALA A 149 -2.57 -13.63 9.07
C ALA A 149 -1.15 -13.34 9.56
N LEU A 150 -1.01 -12.45 10.54
CA LEU A 150 0.29 -11.99 11.03
C LEU A 150 0.53 -12.48 12.46
N ASN A 151 1.72 -13.01 12.73
CA ASN A 151 2.11 -13.34 14.09
C ASN A 151 2.52 -12.06 14.84
N ARG A 152 1.58 -11.54 15.62
CA ARG A 152 1.78 -10.36 16.46
C ARG A 152 2.95 -10.50 17.44
N GLN A 153 3.17 -11.69 18.00
CA GLN A 153 4.22 -11.92 19.01
C GLN A 153 5.62 -11.77 18.38
N TYR A 154 5.77 -12.21 17.13
CA TYR A 154 6.98 -12.03 16.34
C TYR A 154 7.33 -10.55 16.18
N THR A 155 6.38 -9.74 15.69
CA THR A 155 6.61 -8.29 15.52
C THR A 155 6.80 -7.57 16.85
N ALA A 156 6.10 -8.00 17.92
CA ALA A 156 6.28 -7.46 19.27
C ALA A 156 7.68 -7.71 19.84
N GLY A 157 8.42 -8.70 19.34
CA GLY A 157 9.77 -9.04 19.81
C GLY A 157 9.76 -9.71 21.19
N ARG A 158 8.70 -10.47 21.52
CA ARG A 158 8.63 -11.20 22.79
C ARG A 158 9.55 -12.43 22.78
N ALA A 159 10.16 -12.70 23.93
CA ALA A 159 11.17 -13.75 24.11
C ALA A 159 10.67 -15.13 23.66
N GLY A 160 11.42 -15.79 22.77
CA GLY A 160 11.11 -17.11 22.21
C GLY A 160 10.94 -17.13 20.68
N SER A 161 10.66 -15.99 20.04
CA SER A 161 10.80 -15.81 18.59
C SER A 161 12.17 -15.19 18.29
N THR A 162 12.85 -15.65 17.24
CA THR A 162 13.99 -14.92 16.65
C THR A 162 13.46 -13.59 16.11
N ALA A 163 13.29 -12.60 16.97
CA ALA A 163 12.80 -11.28 16.60
C ALA A 163 13.71 -10.72 15.51
N CYS A 164 13.12 -10.00 14.55
CA CYS A 164 13.92 -9.24 13.61
C CYS A 164 14.95 -8.41 14.37
N ARG A 165 16.23 -8.59 14.02
CA ARG A 165 17.26 -7.68 14.48
C ARG A 165 16.89 -6.30 13.94
N ASP A 166 16.56 -5.37 14.83
CA ASP A 166 16.47 -3.95 14.51
C ASP A 166 17.79 -3.54 13.83
N VAL A 167 17.78 -3.44 12.50
CA VAL A 167 18.86 -2.80 11.77
C VAL A 167 18.70 -1.32 12.09
N ARG A 168 19.69 -0.77 12.80
CA ARG A 168 19.74 0.59 13.34
C ARG A 168 19.16 1.62 12.37
N ASP A 169 18.48 2.61 12.95
CA ASP A 169 18.12 3.88 12.34
C ASP A 169 19.38 4.53 11.74
N GLU A 170 19.64 4.33 10.45
CA GLU A 170 20.62 5.12 9.69
C GLU A 170 19.82 6.18 8.91
N PRO A 171 19.89 7.47 9.26
CA PRO A 171 19.39 8.51 8.38
C PRO A 171 20.14 8.40 7.04
N SER A 172 19.42 8.38 5.91
CA SER A 172 20.09 8.45 4.61
C SER A 172 20.81 9.80 4.50
N GLU A 173 22.13 9.79 4.70
CA GLU A 173 22.97 10.97 4.47
C GLU A 173 22.90 11.40 3.00
N MET A 174 22.65 12.69 2.79
CA MET A 174 22.54 13.31 1.49
C MET A 174 23.93 13.41 0.84
N ILE A 175 24.12 12.77 -0.32
CA ILE A 175 25.26 13.06 -1.21
C ILE A 175 25.08 14.51 -1.68
N THR A 176 25.86 15.42 -1.11
CA THR A 176 25.92 16.81 -1.56
C THR A 176 26.81 16.87 -2.79
N THR A 177 26.22 16.79 -3.99
CA THR A 177 26.93 17.21 -5.20
C THR A 177 26.90 18.73 -5.26
N THR A 178 27.97 19.35 -4.77
CA THR A 178 28.28 20.76 -5.03
C THR A 178 28.57 20.92 -6.52
N PRO A 179 27.88 21.80 -7.28
CA PRO A 179 28.30 22.11 -8.63
C PRO A 179 29.56 22.99 -8.59
N LEU A 180 30.55 22.64 -9.41
CA LEU A 180 31.72 23.46 -9.75
C LEU A 180 31.34 24.50 -10.81
#